data_AF-A0A0B7FWJ2-F1
#
_entry.id   AF-A0A0B7FWJ2-F1
#
_cell.length_a   1.000
_cell.length_b   1.000
_cell.length_c   1.000
_cell.angle_alpha   90.00
_cell.angle_beta   90.00
_cell.angle_gamma   90.00
#
_symmetry.space_group_name_H-M   'P 1'
#
loop_
_entity.id
_entity.type
_entity.pdbx_description
1 polymer ?
#
loop_
_entity_poly.entity_id
_entity_poly.type
_entity_poly.pdbx_seq_one_letter_code
_entity_poly.pdbx_strand_id
1 'polypeptide(L)'
;MAQPWLATAVFGGKAAEAAKRTKTKSYLGDATTAWKFLKDKMRRGSSNPKLGLFSGGTSLPGCTDNMQETWTYNQGVVLHALGLLYKATGSRTYVDEALVTLDAVIKYKTKDNILFETCDLPGNKCNFDQVRRSADAL
;
A
#
# COMPACT_ATOMS: atom_id res chain seq x y z
N MET A 1 7.20 2.00 -15.32
CA MET A 1 6.81 0.57 -15.35
C MET A 1 5.61 0.42 -14.43
N ALA A 2 4.49 -0.11 -14.90
CA ALA A 2 3.30 -0.30 -14.07
C ALA A 2 3.60 -1.34 -12.99
N GLN A 3 3.20 -1.07 -11.74
CA GLN A 3 3.43 -1.95 -10.60
C GLN A 3 2.24 -2.92 -10.53
N PRO A 4 2.38 -4.19 -10.96
CA PRO A 4 1.21 -5.04 -11.22
C PRO A 4 0.35 -5.28 -9.96
N TRP A 5 1.00 -5.37 -8.80
CA TRP A 5 0.33 -5.61 -7.53
C TRP A 5 -0.44 -4.39 -7.01
N LEU A 6 -0.12 -3.17 -7.45
CA LEU A 6 -0.82 -1.97 -6.99
C LEU A 6 -2.29 -1.98 -7.44
N ALA A 7 -2.55 -2.51 -8.64
CA ALA A 7 -3.92 -2.71 -9.13
C ALA A 7 -4.73 -3.61 -8.19
N THR A 8 -4.08 -4.61 -7.55
CA THR A 8 -4.71 -5.47 -6.53
C THR A 8 -5.13 -4.67 -5.29
N ALA A 9 -4.34 -3.70 -4.85
CA ALA A 9 -4.69 -2.83 -3.72
C ALA A 9 -5.89 -1.93 -4.03
N VAL A 10 -5.90 -1.31 -5.21
CA VAL A 10 -7.05 -0.50 -5.68
C VAL A 10 -8.31 -1.36 -5.80
N PHE A 11 -8.20 -2.52 -6.45
CA PHE A 11 -9.31 -3.47 -6.60
C PHE A 11 -9.86 -3.92 -5.24
N GLY A 12 -8.99 -4.33 -4.32
CA GLY A 12 -9.39 -4.77 -2.99
C GLY A 12 -10.12 -3.68 -2.19
N GLY A 13 -9.64 -2.43 -2.26
CA GLY A 13 -10.32 -1.28 -1.67
C GLY A 13 -11.72 -1.07 -2.27
N LYS A 14 -11.84 -1.08 -3.60
CA LYS A 14 -13.14 -0.93 -4.26
C LYS A 14 -14.11 -2.07 -3.97
N ALA A 15 -13.61 -3.30 -3.87
CA ALA A 15 -14.39 -4.44 -3.45
C ALA A 15 -14.89 -4.28 -2.00
N ALA A 16 -14.06 -3.79 -1.07
CA ALA A 16 -14.48 -3.51 0.31
C ALA A 16 -15.57 -2.42 0.37
N GLU A 17 -15.40 -1.36 -0.41
CA GLU A 17 -16.40 -0.29 -0.55
C GLU A 17 -17.73 -0.84 -1.11
N ALA A 18 -17.69 -1.65 -2.16
CA ALA A 18 -18.86 -2.29 -2.73
C ALA A 18 -19.55 -3.20 -1.71
N ALA A 19 -18.80 -4.04 -0.99
CA ALA A 19 -19.32 -4.90 0.07
C ALA A 19 -20.07 -4.10 1.15
N LYS A 20 -19.52 -2.95 1.57
CA LYS A 20 -20.18 -2.08 2.55
C LYS A 20 -21.51 -1.53 2.02
N ARG A 21 -21.54 -1.10 0.76
CA ARG A 21 -22.69 -0.46 0.11
C ARG A 21 -23.80 -1.45 -0.20
N THR A 22 -23.47 -2.58 -0.81
CA THR A 22 -24.45 -3.55 -1.33
C THR A 22 -24.78 -4.67 -0.36
N LYS A 23 -23.96 -4.86 0.69
CA LYS A 23 -24.01 -6.01 1.61
C LYS A 23 -23.78 -7.37 0.93
N THR A 24 -23.24 -7.38 -0.29
CA THR A 24 -22.95 -8.60 -1.04
C THR A 24 -21.69 -9.27 -0.50
N LYS A 25 -21.79 -10.55 -0.15
CA LYS A 25 -20.68 -11.32 0.44
C LYS A 25 -19.52 -11.56 -0.53
N SER A 26 -19.78 -11.68 -1.83
CA SER A 26 -18.71 -11.91 -2.84
C SER A 26 -17.70 -10.78 -2.87
N TYR A 27 -18.15 -9.52 -2.85
CA TYR A 27 -17.25 -8.36 -2.81
C TYR A 27 -16.36 -8.35 -1.55
N LEU A 28 -16.89 -8.80 -0.41
CA LEU A 28 -16.06 -8.93 0.79
C LEU A 28 -15.02 -10.06 0.64
N GLY A 29 -15.39 -11.17 0.00
CA GLY A 29 -14.47 -12.24 -0.35
C GLY A 29 -13.33 -11.77 -1.25
N ASP A 30 -13.64 -10.98 -2.28
CA ASP A 30 -12.65 -10.39 -3.18
C ASP A 30 -11.71 -9.44 -2.45
N ALA A 31 -12.26 -8.55 -1.62
CA ALA A 31 -11.50 -7.58 -0.85
C ALA A 31 -10.52 -8.24 0.13
N THR A 32 -11.00 -9.26 0.86
CA THR A 32 -10.18 -10.00 1.83
C THR A 32 -9.11 -10.86 1.16
N THR A 33 -9.41 -11.44 -0.01
CA THR A 33 -8.43 -12.17 -0.83
C THR A 33 -7.33 -11.25 -1.33
N ALA A 34 -7.70 -10.07 -1.86
CA ALA A 34 -6.73 -9.07 -2.31
C ALA A 34 -5.82 -8.61 -1.15
N TRP A 35 -6.39 -8.33 0.03
CA TRP A 35 -5.60 -7.96 1.20
C TRP A 35 -4.63 -9.06 1.63
N LYS A 36 -5.09 -10.32 1.68
CA LYS A 36 -4.22 -11.45 2.05
C LYS A 36 -3.02 -11.55 1.11
N PHE A 37 -3.24 -11.44 -0.20
CA PHE A 37 -2.14 -11.42 -1.17
C PHE A 37 -1.16 -10.29 -0.89
N LEU A 38 -1.64 -9.06 -0.70
CA LEU A 38 -0.78 -7.89 -0.43
C LEU A 38 0.05 -8.08 0.83
N LYS A 39 -0.60 -8.51 1.92
CA LYS A 39 0.04 -8.74 3.21
C LYS A 39 1.12 -9.81 3.13
N ASP A 40 0.83 -10.93 2.47
CA ASP A 40 1.70 -12.12 2.47
C ASP A 40 2.83 -12.02 1.43
N LYS A 41 2.58 -11.33 0.31
CA LYS A 41 3.49 -11.35 -0.84
C LYS A 41 4.21 -10.04 -1.09
N MET A 42 3.56 -8.91 -0.80
CA MET A 42 4.05 -7.60 -1.22
C MET A 42 4.54 -6.73 -0.08
N ARG A 43 4.10 -6.98 1.15
CA ARG A 43 4.64 -6.24 2.30
C ARG A 43 6.03 -6.74 2.65
N ARG A 44 6.96 -5.82 2.86
CA ARG A 44 8.30 -6.15 3.36
C ARG A 44 8.22 -6.78 4.75
N GLY A 45 8.82 -7.96 4.88
CA GLY A 45 8.85 -8.75 6.12
C GLY A 45 9.93 -8.32 7.13
N SER A 46 9.97 -9.02 8.27
CA SER A 46 10.79 -8.67 9.45
C SER A 46 12.31 -8.72 9.24
N SER A 47 12.77 -9.41 8.19
CA SER A 47 14.18 -9.42 7.80
C SER A 47 14.63 -8.15 7.05
N ASN A 48 13.71 -7.21 6.75
CA ASN A 48 14.00 -6.00 5.99
C ASN A 48 14.09 -4.77 6.91
N PRO A 49 15.09 -3.88 6.73
CA PRO A 49 15.19 -2.64 7.51
C PRO A 49 13.95 -1.74 7.33
N LYS A 50 13.28 -1.78 6.17
CA LYS A 50 12.02 -1.06 5.90
C LYS A 50 10.78 -1.95 6.05
N LEU A 51 10.71 -2.72 7.14
CA LEU A 51 9.55 -3.53 7.54
C LEU A 51 8.25 -2.71 7.43
N GLY A 52 7.21 -3.32 6.88
CA GLY A 52 5.87 -2.71 6.82
C GLY A 52 5.60 -1.91 5.55
N LEU A 53 6.63 -1.50 4.80
CA LEU A 53 6.45 -0.82 3.50
C LEU A 53 6.22 -1.80 2.34
N PHE A 54 5.65 -1.28 1.25
CA PHE A 54 5.39 -1.98 0.00
C PHE A 54 6.27 -1.45 -1.13
N SER A 55 7.06 -2.30 -1.79
CA SER A 55 7.99 -1.88 -2.86
C SER A 55 7.30 -1.73 -4.21
N GLY A 56 7.87 -0.89 -5.07
CA GLY A 56 7.34 -0.64 -6.39
C GLY A 56 7.43 -1.76 -7.43
N GLY A 57 7.96 -2.93 -7.07
CA GLY A 57 8.14 -4.02 -8.01
C GLY A 57 7.83 -5.38 -7.41
N THR A 58 7.72 -6.37 -8.28
CA THR A 58 7.50 -7.77 -7.93
C THR A 58 8.45 -8.67 -8.70
N SER A 59 8.90 -9.75 -8.07
CA SER A 59 9.72 -10.78 -8.71
C SER A 59 8.85 -11.91 -9.24
N LEU A 60 9.02 -12.26 -10.51
CA LEU A 60 8.37 -13.42 -11.14
C LEU A 60 9.28 -14.66 -11.04
N PRO A 61 8.69 -15.88 -11.00
CA PRO A 61 7.25 -16.19 -11.08
C PRO A 61 6.51 -16.14 -9.73
N GLY A 62 7.21 -15.91 -8.61
CA GLY A 62 6.64 -16.04 -7.26
C GLY A 62 5.74 -14.87 -6.79
N CYS A 63 5.66 -13.79 -7.57
CA CYS A 63 4.95 -12.55 -7.25
C CYS A 63 5.29 -12.01 -5.86
N THR A 64 6.58 -12.00 -5.50
CA THR A 64 7.04 -11.51 -4.19
C THR A 64 7.57 -10.09 -4.31
N ASP A 65 7.59 -9.36 -3.19
CA ASP A 65 8.34 -8.11 -3.07
C ASP A 65 9.78 -8.27 -3.61
N ASN A 66 10.22 -7.29 -4.41
CA ASN A 66 11.55 -7.30 -5.03
C ASN A 66 12.49 -6.22 -4.49
N MET A 67 12.15 -5.65 -3.33
CA MET A 67 12.93 -4.64 -2.62
C MET A 67 13.23 -3.35 -3.40
N GLN A 68 12.53 -3.08 -4.51
CA GLN A 68 12.59 -1.80 -5.22
C GLN A 68 12.10 -0.62 -4.35
N GLU A 69 12.23 0.60 -4.88
CA GLU A 69 11.83 1.81 -4.17
C GLU A 69 10.39 1.73 -3.63
N THR A 70 10.22 2.16 -2.39
CA THR A 70 8.97 2.18 -1.64
C THR A 70 8.31 3.55 -1.82
N TRP A 71 7.71 3.81 -2.98
CA TRP A 71 7.06 5.10 -3.25
C TRP A 71 5.95 5.38 -2.23
N THR A 72 5.76 6.64 -1.85
CA THR A 72 4.78 7.08 -0.85
C THR A 72 3.36 6.68 -1.25
N TYR A 73 3.02 6.81 -2.54
CA TYR A 73 1.69 6.45 -3.06
C TYR A 73 1.34 4.97 -2.90
N ASN A 74 2.34 4.07 -2.96
CA ASN A 74 2.12 2.65 -2.70
C ASN A 74 1.58 2.41 -1.30
N GLN A 75 2.08 3.18 -0.35
CA GLN A 75 1.68 3.06 1.06
C GLN A 75 0.28 3.66 1.22
N GLY A 76 0.03 4.85 0.65
CA GLY A 76 -1.27 5.51 0.71
C GLY A 76 -2.42 4.68 0.15
N VAL A 77 -2.23 4.03 -1.01
CA VAL A 77 -3.26 3.17 -1.62
C VAL A 77 -3.58 1.96 -0.72
N VAL A 78 -2.56 1.34 -0.11
CA VAL A 78 -2.78 0.22 0.81
C VAL A 78 -3.48 0.68 2.09
N LEU A 79 -3.06 1.82 2.67
CA LEU A 79 -3.70 2.43 3.85
C LEU A 79 -5.17 2.75 3.58
N HIS A 80 -5.48 3.29 2.40
CA HIS A 80 -6.85 3.54 1.97
C HIS A 80 -7.66 2.24 1.90
N ALA A 81 -7.12 1.19 1.27
CA ALA A 81 -7.79 -0.11 1.17
C ALA A 81 -8.07 -0.74 2.56
N LEU A 82 -7.12 -0.62 3.50
CA LEU A 82 -7.28 -1.06 4.89
C LEU A 82 -8.38 -0.29 5.62
N GLY A 83 -8.44 1.04 5.44
CA GLY A 83 -9.52 1.86 5.98
C GLY A 83 -10.90 1.46 5.45
N LEU A 84 -11.00 1.10 4.17
CA LEU A 84 -12.24 0.59 3.57
C LEU A 84 -12.60 -0.80 4.10
N LEU A 85 -11.63 -1.71 4.28
CA LEU A 85 -11.84 -3.02 4.88
C LEU A 85 -12.33 -2.91 6.34
N TYR A 86 -11.74 -2.01 7.12
CA TYR A 86 -12.23 -1.70 8.46
C TYR A 86 -13.69 -1.22 8.42
N LYS A 87 -14.00 -0.26 7.53
CA LYS A 87 -15.38 0.24 7.36
C LYS A 87 -16.38 -0.82 6.90
N ALA A 88 -15.93 -1.82 6.15
CA ALA A 88 -16.78 -2.90 5.62
C ALA A 88 -17.02 -4.03 6.62
N THR A 89 -16.05 -4.28 7.51
CA THR A 89 -16.07 -5.46 8.41
C THR A 89 -16.22 -5.13 9.89
N GLY A 90 -15.84 -3.92 10.31
CA GLY A 90 -15.67 -3.54 11.72
C GLY A 90 -14.45 -4.17 12.40
N SER A 91 -13.62 -4.94 11.69
CA SER A 91 -12.49 -5.64 12.29
C SER A 91 -11.31 -4.72 12.55
N ARG A 92 -10.93 -4.55 13.83
CA ARG A 92 -9.77 -3.72 14.23
C ARG A 92 -8.44 -4.25 13.70
N THR A 93 -8.37 -5.52 13.29
CA THR A 93 -7.16 -6.09 12.66
C THR A 93 -6.69 -5.26 11.47
N TYR A 94 -7.59 -4.69 10.65
CA TYR A 94 -7.18 -3.84 9.53
C TYR A 94 -6.58 -2.50 9.97
N VAL A 95 -7.00 -1.99 11.13
CA VAL A 95 -6.39 -0.80 11.74
C VAL A 95 -5.00 -1.13 12.24
N ASP A 96 -4.82 -2.26 12.92
CA ASP A 96 -3.52 -2.70 13.42
C ASP A 96 -2.51 -2.88 12.26
N GLU A 97 -2.95 -3.47 11.15
CA GLU A 97 -2.11 -3.61 9.95
C GLU A 97 -1.80 -2.26 9.27
N ALA A 98 -2.72 -1.29 9.35
CA ALA A 98 -2.50 0.06 8.85
C ALA A 98 -1.48 0.81 9.70
N LEU A 99 -1.52 0.64 11.02
CA LEU A 99 -0.55 1.25 11.95
C LEU A 99 0.87 0.76 11.69
N VAL A 100 1.07 -0.53 11.42
CA VAL A 100 2.38 -1.07 11.00
C VAL A 100 2.94 -0.33 9.78
N THR A 101 2.07 -0.02 8.81
CA THR A 101 2.47 0.69 7.58
C THR A 101 2.70 2.18 7.85
N LEU A 102 1.86 2.82 8.67
CA LEU A 102 2.00 4.22 9.07
C LEU A 102 3.28 4.48 9.85
N ASP A 103 3.61 3.63 10.83
CA ASP A 103 4.85 3.74 11.60
C ASP A 103 6.07 3.65 10.67
N ALA A 104 6.02 2.75 9.67
CA ALA A 104 7.07 2.61 8.67
C ALA A 104 7.15 3.84 7.74
N VAL A 105 6.02 4.43 7.35
CA VAL A 105 5.96 5.67 6.55
C VAL A 105 6.58 6.82 7.34
N ILE A 106 6.18 7.02 8.60
CA ILE A 106 6.74 8.06 9.46
C ILE A 106 8.26 7.88 9.56
N LYS A 107 8.72 6.66 9.82
CA LYS A 107 10.14 6.37 10.02
C LYS A 107 11.00 6.52 8.77
N TYR A 108 10.51 6.12 7.60
CA TYR A 108 11.33 5.95 6.39
C TYR A 108 10.93 6.82 5.19
N LYS A 109 9.80 7.51 5.28
CA LYS A 109 9.22 8.33 4.22
C LYS A 109 8.90 9.74 4.67
N THR A 110 9.41 10.15 5.83
CA THR A 110 9.42 11.55 6.23
C THR A 110 10.84 12.06 6.40
N LYS A 111 11.02 13.35 6.14
CA LYS A 111 12.22 14.12 6.44
C LYS A 111 11.77 15.44 7.04
N ASP A 112 12.28 15.76 8.22
CA ASP A 112 11.86 16.96 8.98
C ASP A 112 10.33 16.99 9.22
N ASN A 113 9.73 15.82 9.45
CA ASN A 113 8.28 15.59 9.59
C ASN A 113 7.44 15.91 8.34
N ILE A 114 8.08 16.08 7.18
CA ILE A 114 7.41 16.30 5.90
C ILE A 114 7.54 15.01 5.08
N LEU A 115 6.45 14.58 4.45
CA LEU A 115 6.45 13.44 3.54
C LEU A 115 7.44 13.70 2.40
N PHE A 116 8.22 12.68 2.05
CA PHE A 116 9.37 12.84 1.16
C PHE A 116 9.55 11.62 0.25
N GLU A 117 9.84 11.84 -1.03
CA GLU A 117 10.27 10.81 -1.96
C GLU A 117 11.77 10.81 -2.19
N THR A 118 12.39 9.66 -2.44
CA THR A 118 13.84 9.59 -2.67
C THR A 118 14.31 10.46 -3.85
N CYS A 119 13.42 10.74 -4.81
CA CYS A 119 13.70 11.63 -5.94
C CYS A 119 13.64 13.13 -5.60
N ASP A 120 13.12 13.51 -4.43
CA ASP A 120 13.13 14.89 -3.91
C ASP A 120 14.50 15.25 -3.29
N LEU A 121 15.43 14.29 -3.17
CA LEU A 121 16.79 14.56 -2.69
C LEU A 121 17.54 15.46 -3.69
N PRO A 122 18.41 16.37 -3.22
CA PRO A 122 19.26 17.16 -4.10
C PRO A 122 20.03 16.28 -5.10
N GLY A 123 20.03 16.68 -6.38
CA GLY A 123 20.69 15.93 -7.45
C GLY A 123 19.84 14.86 -8.13
N ASN A 124 18.64 14.55 -7.62
CA ASN A 124 17.68 13.68 -8.28
C ASN A 124 16.65 14.49 -9.07
N LYS A 125 15.99 13.83 -10.04
CA LYS A 125 14.87 14.41 -10.80
C LYS A 125 13.68 13.47 -10.75
N CYS A 126 12.61 13.92 -10.09
CA CYS A 126 11.35 13.20 -10.13
C CYS A 126 10.74 13.25 -11.54
N ASN A 127 10.23 12.12 -12.00
CA ASN A 127 9.43 12.04 -13.22
C ASN A 127 7.97 12.46 -12.95
N PHE A 128 7.17 12.52 -14.01
CA PHE A 128 5.78 12.95 -13.94
C PHE A 128 4.91 12.11 -12.99
N ASP A 129 5.13 10.79 -12.92
CA ASP A 129 4.39 9.92 -12.01
C ASP A 129 4.75 10.20 -10.54
N GLN A 130 6.02 10.43 -10.26
CA GLN A 130 6.55 10.61 -8.90
C GLN A 130 6.11 11.93 -8.26
N VAL A 131 6.02 13.02 -9.04
CA VAL A 131 5.55 14.31 -8.50
C VAL A 131 4.04 14.32 -8.24
N ARG A 132 3.25 13.61 -9.05
CA ARG A 132 1.78 13.67 -8.98
C ARG A 132 1.20 12.71 -7.93
N ARG A 133 1.71 11.48 -7.88
CA ARG A 133 1.13 10.42 -7.04
C ARG A 133 1.46 10.57 -5.55
N SER A 134 2.49 11.33 -5.22
CA SER A 134 2.83 11.67 -3.83
C SER A 134 1.77 12.58 -3.18
N ALA A 135 1.10 13.43 -3.99
CA ALA A 135 0.02 14.30 -3.54
C ALA A 135 -1.37 13.62 -3.60
N ASP A 136 -1.61 12.76 -4.60
CA ASP A 136 -2.91 12.07 -4.80
C ASP A 136 -3.13 10.88 -3.84
N ALA A 137 -2.19 10.62 -2.93
CA ALA A 137 -2.26 9.54 -1.93
C ALA A 137 -2.96 9.95 -0.62
N LEU A 138 -3.41 11.21 -0.51
CA LEU A 138 -4.24 11.78 0.55
C LEU A 138 -5.68 11.98 0.05
#